data_AF-A0A494VWR5-F1
#
_entry.id   AF-A0A494VWR5-F1
#
_cell.length_a   1.000
_cell.length_b   1.000
_cell.length_c   1.000
_cell.angle_alpha   90.00
_cell.angle_beta   90.00
_cell.angle_gamma   90.00
#
_symmetry.space_group_name_H-M   'P 1'
#
loop_
_entity.id
_entity.type
_entity.pdbx_description
1 polymer ?
#
loop_
_entity_poly.entity_id
_entity_poly.type
_entity_poly.pdbx_seq_one_letter_code
_entity_poly.pdbx_strand_id
1 'polypeptide(L)'
;MKQAAKVSAYIYATVMFIFGIQHFMYADFVATLVPGWIPFHLFWVYFTALALMSSAVSIYIGICAKWGCLLLACMIWVFILTIHIPLLINSHFDGGKITNALKDTGLASCAFILAWIYQQEGIK
;
A
#
# COMPACT_ATOMS: atom_id res chain seq x y z
N MET A 1 4.59 -21.11 14.04
CA MET A 1 4.20 -20.39 12.80
C MET A 1 3.17 -19.28 13.07
N LYS A 2 2.00 -19.55 13.70
CA LYS A 2 0.97 -18.53 13.99
C LYS A 2 1.48 -17.24 14.65
N GLN A 3 2.32 -17.36 15.68
CA GLN A 3 2.88 -16.18 16.37
C GLN A 3 3.75 -15.32 15.44
N ALA A 4 4.56 -15.96 14.60
CA ALA A 4 5.39 -15.25 13.62
C ALA A 4 4.53 -14.53 12.57
N ALA A 5 3.45 -15.16 12.11
CA ALA A 5 2.49 -14.55 11.19
C ALA A 5 1.77 -13.34 11.81
N LYS A 6 1.40 -13.42 13.10
CA LYS A 6 0.78 -12.29 13.81
C LYS A 6 1.75 -11.12 13.98
N VAL A 7 3.00 -11.40 14.35
CA VAL A 7 4.05 -10.39 14.46
C VAL A 7 4.32 -9.72 13.11
N SER A 8 4.46 -10.49 12.03
CA SER A 8 4.68 -9.92 10.70
C SER A 8 3.50 -9.09 10.21
N ALA A 9 2.26 -9.53 10.49
CA ALA A 9 1.05 -8.76 10.18
C ALA A 9 1.04 -7.40 10.89
N TYR A 10 1.42 -7.34 12.17
CA TYR A 10 1.47 -6.09 12.93
C TYR A 10 2.61 -5.16 12.50
N ILE A 11 3.77 -5.71 12.13
CA ILE A 11 4.85 -4.92 11.53
C ILE A 11 4.38 -4.32 10.20
N TYR A 12 3.79 -5.13 9.33
CA TYR A 12 3.26 -4.68 8.04
C TYR A 12 2.18 -3.61 8.21
N ALA A 13 1.21 -3.82 9.12
CA ALA A 13 0.18 -2.85 9.45
C ALA A 13 0.78 -1.52 9.92
N THR A 14 1.82 -1.56 10.76
CA THR A 14 2.53 -0.34 11.22
C THR A 14 3.12 0.43 10.05
N VAL A 15 3.81 -0.25 9.14
CA VAL A 15 4.39 0.39 7.95
C VAL A 15 3.30 1.02 7.08
N MET A 16 2.19 0.31 6.83
CA MET A 16 1.08 0.83 6.01
C MET A 16 0.38 2.02 6.67
N PHE A 17 0.20 1.97 7.99
CA PHE A 17 -0.40 3.08 8.75
C PHE A 17 0.47 4.33 8.67
N ILE A 18 1.79 4.20 8.83
CA ILE A 18 2.75 5.30 8.70
C ILE A 18 2.74 5.86 7.28
N PHE A 19 2.70 5.00 6.24
CA PHE A 19 2.56 5.50 4.86
C PHE A 19 1.27 6.27 4.65
N GLY A 20 0.15 5.85 5.25
CA GLY A 20 -1.09 6.62 5.24
C GLY A 20 -0.92 8.01 5.85
N ILE A 21 -0.26 8.13 7.00
CA ILE A 21 0.08 9.43 7.61
C ILE A 21 0.96 10.26 6.68
N GLN A 22 1.98 9.65 6.07
CA GLN A 22 2.87 10.35 5.14
C GLN A 22 2.14 10.86 3.89
N HIS A 23 1.08 10.19 3.42
CA HIS A 23 0.25 10.71 2.33
C HIS A 23 -0.48 12.00 2.72
N PHE A 24 -0.86 12.17 3.99
CA PHE A 24 -1.39 13.44 4.49
C PHE A 24 -0.28 14.49 4.64
N MET A 25 0.86 14.13 5.23
CA MET A 25 1.97 15.07 5.48
C MET A 25 2.57 15.63 4.18
N TYR A 26 2.62 14.82 3.13
CA TYR A 26 3.22 15.17 1.84
C TYR A 26 2.18 15.28 0.73
N ALA A 27 0.94 15.65 1.06
CA ALA A 27 -0.19 15.54 0.15
C ALA A 27 0.02 16.26 -1.19
N ASP A 28 0.54 17.49 -1.15
CA ASP A 28 0.82 18.28 -2.36
C ASP A 28 1.87 17.61 -3.25
N PHE A 29 2.92 17.04 -2.66
CA PHE A 29 3.93 16.30 -3.40
C PHE A 29 3.34 15.03 -4.03
N VAL A 30 2.59 14.24 -3.26
CA VAL A 30 1.97 13.00 -3.77
C VAL A 30 0.96 13.33 -4.87
N ALA A 31 0.24 14.45 -4.78
CA ALA A 31 -0.67 14.90 -5.82
C ALA A 31 0.03 15.16 -7.16
N THR A 32 1.32 15.56 -7.16
CA THR A 32 2.11 15.70 -8.39
C THR A 32 2.41 14.36 -9.08
N LEU A 33 2.31 13.25 -8.36
CA LEU A 33 2.55 11.90 -8.89
C LEU A 33 1.31 11.28 -9.53
N VAL A 34 0.11 11.81 -9.24
CA VAL A 34 -1.13 11.35 -9.84
C VAL A 34 -1.10 11.65 -11.34
N PRO A 35 -1.37 10.68 -12.23
CA PRO A 35 -1.35 10.90 -13.67
C PRO A 35 -2.30 12.01 -14.11
N GLY A 36 -1.85 12.90 -15.00
CA GLY A 36 -2.60 14.11 -15.38
C GLY A 36 -3.93 13.88 -16.11
N TRP A 37 -4.25 12.64 -16.49
CA TRP A 37 -5.56 12.27 -17.03
C TRP A 37 -6.61 11.98 -15.94
N ILE A 38 -6.21 11.91 -14.66
CA ILE A 38 -7.10 11.72 -13.52
C ILE A 38 -7.43 13.10 -12.93
N PRO A 39 -8.71 13.51 -12.83
CA PRO A 39 -9.06 14.76 -12.17
C PRO A 39 -8.98 14.65 -10.64
N PHE A 40 -8.98 15.79 -9.95
CA PHE A 40 -9.04 15.90 -8.48
C PHE A 40 -7.89 15.18 -7.76
N HIS A 41 -6.64 15.49 -8.11
CA HIS A 41 -5.45 14.78 -7.60
C HIS A 41 -5.42 14.68 -6.06
N LEU A 42 -5.67 15.78 -5.35
CA LEU A 42 -5.69 15.80 -3.88
C LEU A 42 -6.76 14.88 -3.27
N PHE A 43 -7.91 14.72 -3.91
CA PHE A 43 -8.94 13.79 -3.45
C PHE A 43 -8.38 12.36 -3.43
N TRP A 44 -7.71 11.93 -4.50
CA TRP A 44 -7.12 10.60 -4.58
C TRP A 44 -6.00 10.38 -3.57
N VAL A 45 -5.23 11.43 -3.26
CA VAL A 45 -4.19 11.37 -2.21
C VAL A 45 -4.82 11.09 -0.85
N TYR A 46 -5.83 11.85 -0.44
CA TYR A 46 -6.49 11.66 0.84
C TYR A 46 -7.28 10.34 0.90
N PHE A 47 -7.94 9.96 -0.19
CA PHE A 47 -8.60 8.66 -0.30
C PHE A 47 -7.60 7.51 -0.10
N THR A 48 -6.45 7.58 -0.77
CA THR A 48 -5.37 6.58 -0.63
C THR A 48 -4.83 6.54 0.79
N ALA A 49 -4.61 7.70 1.41
CA ALA A 49 -4.18 7.81 2.80
C ALA A 49 -5.12 7.07 3.75
N LEU A 50 -6.43 7.32 3.62
CA LEU A 50 -7.46 6.65 4.39
C LEU A 50 -7.53 5.15 4.10
N ALA A 51 -7.37 4.73 2.84
CA ALA A 51 -7.36 3.31 2.48
C ALA A 51 -6.18 2.56 3.10
N LEU A 52 -4.98 3.14 3.07
CA LEU A 52 -3.77 2.60 3.72
C LEU A 52 -3.99 2.43 5.23
N MET A 53 -4.45 3.48 5.91
CA MET A 53 -4.72 3.46 7.35
C MET A 53 -5.83 2.47 7.71
N SER A 54 -6.91 2.43 6.93
CA SER A 54 -8.04 1.52 7.16
C SER A 54 -7.63 0.06 7.00
N SER A 55 -6.79 -0.25 6.00
CA SER A 55 -6.22 -1.58 5.85
C SER A 55 -5.36 -1.96 7.05
N ALA A 56 -4.48 -1.07 7.51
CA ALA A 56 -3.67 -1.32 8.69
C ALA A 56 -4.52 -1.55 9.95
N VAL A 57 -5.55 -0.72 10.18
CA VAL A 57 -6.49 -0.88 11.29
C VAL A 57 -7.21 -2.23 11.21
N SER A 58 -7.67 -2.64 10.03
CA SER A 58 -8.32 -3.94 9.81
C SER A 58 -7.42 -5.12 10.20
N ILE A 59 -6.11 -5.01 9.95
CA ILE A 59 -5.11 -6.03 10.31
C ILE A 59 -4.90 -6.07 11.83
N TYR A 60 -4.81 -4.90 12.49
CA TYR A 60 -4.63 -4.84 13.94
C TYR A 60 -5.79 -5.45 14.72
N ILE A 61 -7.03 -5.15 14.31
CA ILE A 61 -8.25 -5.59 14.99
C ILE A 61 -8.73 -6.97 14.53
N GLY A 62 -8.17 -7.50 13.43
CA GLY A 62 -8.57 -8.79 12.85
C GLY A 62 -9.94 -8.80 12.17
N ILE A 63 -10.60 -7.65 12.02
CA ILE A 63 -11.92 -7.52 11.38
C ILE A 63 -11.71 -7.10 9.93
N CYS A 64 -12.29 -7.85 8.99
CA CYS A 64 -12.12 -7.64 7.55
C CYS A 64 -10.65 -7.66 7.08
N ALA A 65 -9.70 -8.13 7.90
CA ALA A 65 -8.26 -8.11 7.60
C ALA A 65 -7.91 -8.76 6.26
N LYS A 66 -8.53 -9.90 5.93
CA LYS A 66 -8.39 -10.55 4.61
C LYS A 66 -8.68 -9.57 3.47
N TRP A 67 -9.85 -8.91 3.54
CA TRP A 67 -10.30 -8.00 2.49
C TRP A 67 -9.50 -6.71 2.49
N GLY A 68 -9.12 -6.18 3.66
CA GLY A 68 -8.22 -5.04 3.78
C GLY A 68 -6.89 -5.30 3.06
N CYS A 69 -6.24 -6.42 3.38
CA CYS A 69 -5.01 -6.84 2.71
C CYS A 69 -5.19 -7.03 1.19
N LEU A 70 -6.27 -7.68 0.74
CA LEU A 70 -6.50 -7.93 -0.68
C LEU A 70 -6.69 -6.61 -1.46
N LEU A 71 -7.54 -5.72 -0.95
CA LEU A 71 -7.80 -4.42 -1.57
C LEU A 71 -6.55 -3.54 -1.56
N LEU A 72 -5.77 -3.58 -0.47
CA LEU A 72 -4.49 -2.89 -0.37
C LEU A 72 -3.50 -3.40 -1.44
N ALA A 73 -3.35 -4.71 -1.59
CA ALA A 73 -2.48 -5.28 -2.63
C ALA A 73 -2.92 -4.83 -4.03
N CYS A 74 -4.22 -4.93 -4.34
CA CYS A 74 -4.76 -4.48 -5.62
C CYS A 74 -4.49 -2.99 -5.86
N MET A 75 -4.71 -2.14 -4.86
CA MET A 75 -4.45 -0.70 -4.94
C MET A 75 -2.98 -0.40 -5.24
N ILE A 76 -2.05 -1.04 -4.52
CA ILE A 76 -0.61 -0.85 -4.76
C ILE A 76 -0.23 -1.33 -6.16
N TRP A 77 -0.78 -2.43 -6.65
CA TRP A 77 -0.56 -2.87 -8.04
C TRP A 77 -1.06 -1.86 -9.08
N VAL A 78 -2.22 -1.24 -8.84
CA VAL A 78 -2.69 -0.14 -9.69
C VAL A 78 -1.66 1.00 -9.71
N PHE A 79 -1.09 1.38 -8.56
CA PHE A 79 -0.05 2.41 -8.51
C PHE A 79 1.24 1.99 -9.20
N ILE A 80 1.65 0.73 -9.08
CA ILE A 80 2.84 0.21 -9.79
C ILE A 80 2.66 0.40 -11.30
N LEU A 81 1.51 -0.03 -11.82
CA LEU A 81 1.23 0.02 -13.26
C LEU A 81 1.00 1.44 -13.78
N THR A 82 0.32 2.29 -13.02
CA THR A 82 -0.12 3.63 -13.50
C THR A 82 0.81 4.77 -13.10
N ILE A 83 1.62 4.60 -12.04
CA ILE A 83 2.51 5.63 -11.50
C ILE A 83 3.97 5.16 -11.60
N HIS A 84 4.35 4.08 -10.91
CA HIS A 84 5.76 3.74 -10.75
C HIS A 84 6.43 3.30 -12.05
N ILE A 85 5.79 2.46 -12.87
CA ILE A 85 6.34 2.02 -14.15
C ILE A 85 6.50 3.21 -15.12
N PRO A 86 5.48 4.06 -15.35
CA PRO A 86 5.66 5.26 -16.17
C PRO A 86 6.75 6.20 -15.65
N LEU A 87 6.79 6.48 -14.34
CA LEU A 87 7.82 7.34 -13.75
C LEU A 87 9.22 6.73 -13.94
N LEU A 88 9.36 5.42 -13.78
CA LEU A 88 10.63 4.72 -13.95
C LEU A 88 11.16 4.86 -15.37
N ILE A 89 10.31 4.61 -16.38
CA ILE A 89 10.64 4.75 -17.79
C ILE A 89 11.03 6.19 -18.12
N ASN A 90 10.23 7.17 -17.69
CA ASN A 90 10.46 8.59 -17.97
C ASN A 90 11.70 9.15 -17.25
N SER A 91 12.12 8.52 -16.14
CA SER A 91 13.34 8.90 -15.41
C SER A 91 14.61 8.25 -15.95
N HIS A 92 14.54 7.50 -17.05
CA HIS A 92 15.65 6.69 -17.56
C HIS A 92 16.23 5.74 -16.50
N PHE A 93 15.34 5.11 -15.71
CA PHE A 93 15.72 4.15 -14.67
C PHE A 93 16.59 4.75 -13.57
N ASP A 94 16.23 5.95 -13.08
CA ASP A 94 16.84 6.53 -11.89
C ASP A 94 16.74 5.58 -10.68
N GLY A 95 17.83 5.50 -9.90
CA GLY A 95 17.94 4.57 -8.79
C GLY A 95 16.83 4.75 -7.74
N GLY A 96 16.43 5.99 -7.45
CA GLY A 96 15.35 6.28 -6.51
C GLY A 96 13.99 5.80 -7.02
N LYS A 97 13.73 5.91 -8.33
CA LYS A 97 12.49 5.40 -8.94
C LYS A 97 12.46 3.88 -9.00
N ILE A 98 13.60 3.23 -9.26
CA ILE A 98 13.74 1.76 -9.16
C ILE A 98 13.41 1.30 -7.74
N THR A 99 14.05 1.90 -6.72
CA THR A 99 13.82 1.54 -5.33
C THR A 99 12.35 1.68 -4.94
N ASN A 100 11.69 2.76 -5.34
CA ASN A 100 10.27 2.94 -5.05
C ASN A 100 9.40 1.86 -5.70
N ALA A 101 9.61 1.57 -6.99
CA ALA A 101 8.85 0.52 -7.69
C ALA A 101 9.04 -0.88 -7.06
N LEU A 102 10.28 -1.23 -6.70
CA LEU A 102 10.59 -2.51 -6.06
C LEU A 102 10.03 -2.59 -4.63
N LYS A 103 10.14 -1.50 -3.86
CA LYS A 103 9.53 -1.39 -2.53
C LYS A 103 8.04 -1.71 -2.61
N ASP A 104 7.33 -1.03 -3.50
CA ASP A 104 5.87 -1.18 -3.61
C ASP A 104 5.48 -2.57 -4.13
N THR A 105 6.27 -3.17 -5.02
CA THR A 105 6.08 -4.56 -5.46
C THR A 105 6.20 -5.55 -4.29
N GLY A 106 7.20 -5.36 -3.43
CA GLY A 106 7.37 -6.16 -2.21
C GLY A 106 6.20 -5.99 -1.25
N LEU A 107 5.75 -4.75 -1.02
CA LEU A 107 4.63 -4.45 -0.13
C LEU A 107 3.30 -5.02 -0.63
N ALA A 108 3.04 -4.97 -1.94
CA ALA A 108 1.87 -5.58 -2.55
C ALA A 108 1.89 -7.11 -2.41
N SER A 109 3.06 -7.72 -2.62
CA SER A 109 3.25 -9.17 -2.45
C SER A 109 3.00 -9.60 -1.00
N CYS A 110 3.53 -8.85 -0.02
CA CYS A 110 3.26 -9.09 1.40
C CYS A 110 1.77 -8.98 1.74
N ALA A 111 1.05 -7.98 1.20
CA ALA A 111 -0.39 -7.88 1.41
C ALA A 111 -1.16 -9.09 0.85
N PHE A 112 -0.81 -9.61 -0.33
CA PHE A 112 -1.44 -10.84 -0.84
C PHE A 112 -1.16 -12.05 0.04
N ILE A 113 0.08 -12.22 0.52
CA ILE A 113 0.44 -13.30 1.44
C ILE A 113 -0.36 -13.18 2.74
N LEU A 114 -0.48 -11.98 3.31
CA LEU A 114 -1.27 -11.76 4.52
C LEU A 114 -2.76 -12.04 4.27
N ALA A 115 -3.33 -11.61 3.14
CA ALA A 115 -4.70 -11.93 2.78
C ALA A 115 -4.94 -13.44 2.75
N TRP A 116 -4.00 -14.20 2.18
CA TRP A 116 -4.03 -15.66 2.18
C TRP A 116 -3.93 -16.26 3.58
N ILE A 117 -3.03 -15.76 4.43
CA ILE A 117 -2.89 -16.22 5.82
C ILE A 117 -4.18 -15.97 6.62
N TYR A 118 -4.77 -14.77 6.52
CA TYR A 118 -6.05 -14.47 7.20
C TYR A 118 -7.21 -15.33 6.68
N GLN A 119 -7.14 -15.80 5.42
CA GLN A 119 -8.12 -16.74 4.87
C GLN A 119 -7.97 -18.15 5.46
N GLN A 120 -6.73 -18.64 5.63
CA GLN A 120 -6.47 -20.02 6.04
C GLN A 120 -6.45 -20.22 7.57
N GLU A 121 -5.85 -19.27 8.30
CA GLU A 121 -5.55 -19.47 9.72
C GLU A 121 -6.52 -18.77 10.67
N GLY A 122 -7.44 -17.94 10.15
CA GLY A 122 -8.42 -17.21 10.96
C GLY A 122 -7.78 -16.44 12.11
N ILE A 123 -6.57 -15.90 11.90
CA ILE A 123 -5.86 -15.09 12.90
C ILE A 123 -6.76 -13.89 13.21
N LYS A 124 -7.32 -13.85 14.42
CA LYS A 124 -7.99 -12.67 14.96
C LYS A 124 -7.03 -11.90 15.86
#